data_AF-A0A946HWR1-F1
#
_entry.id   AF-A0A946HWR1-F1
#
_cell.length_a   1.000
_cell.length_b   1.000
_cell.length_c   1.000
_cell.angle_alpha   90.00
_cell.angle_beta   90.00
_cell.angle_gamma   90.00
#
_symmetry.space_group_name_H-M   'P 1'
#
loop_
_entity.id
_entity.type
_entity.pdbx_description
1 polymer ?
#
loop_
_entity_poly.entity_id
_entity_poly.type
_entity_poly.pdbx_seq_one_letter_code
_entity_poly.pdbx_strand_id
1 'polypeptide(L)'
;MTEYQAGPGRDLIDVLYEARVHDVNWACKYADNRLRIEAKIDLIAQRGPASKGDNAQVPFFVAIVDKDQNIIAKEEFDSEIEFRDGRRRAGVREEVEQIIFLKKGEVGADYEIIVGLQISEQQLKQNRGKRF
;
A
#
# COMPACT_ATOMS: atom_id res chain seq x y z
N MET A 1 3.30 6.85 4.45
CA MET A 1 4.23 7.62 3.62
C MET A 1 3.82 9.09 3.64
N THR A 2 4.78 9.99 3.51
CA THR A 2 4.53 11.41 3.30
C THR A 2 4.97 11.76 1.88
N GLU A 3 4.10 12.43 1.13
CA GLU A 3 4.39 12.95 -0.21
C GLU A 3 4.61 14.46 -0.16
N TYR A 4 5.65 14.93 -0.83
CA TYR A 4 6.04 16.33 -0.85
C TYR A 4 5.89 16.93 -2.23
N GLN A 5 5.72 18.25 -2.29
CA GLN A 5 5.81 18.97 -3.56
C GLN A 5 7.21 18.82 -4.18
N ALA A 6 7.26 18.94 -5.50
CA ALA A 6 8.52 18.95 -6.23
C ALA A 6 9.44 20.10 -5.74
N GLY A 7 10.75 19.83 -5.71
CA GLY A 7 11.76 20.75 -5.17
C GLY A 7 12.44 20.22 -3.91
N PRO A 8 13.34 21.00 -3.29
CA PRO A 8 14.16 20.55 -2.15
C PRO A 8 13.48 20.73 -0.78
N GLY A 9 12.39 21.49 -0.68
CA GLY A 9 11.69 21.76 0.60
C GLY A 9 11.10 20.50 1.21
N ARG A 10 11.34 20.23 2.50
CA ARG A 10 10.87 19.02 3.21
C ARG A 10 10.23 19.32 4.56
N ASP A 11 9.73 20.55 4.71
CA ASP A 11 9.03 21.00 5.91
C ASP A 11 7.56 20.60 5.87
N LEU A 12 6.86 20.78 6.99
CA LEU A 12 5.42 20.48 7.08
C LEU A 12 4.60 21.27 6.05
N ILE A 13 5.07 22.45 5.65
CA ILE A 13 4.44 23.29 4.64
C ILE A 13 4.57 22.76 3.22
N ASP A 14 5.51 21.83 2.97
CA ASP A 14 5.78 21.24 1.66
C ASP A 14 5.02 19.93 1.42
N VAL A 15 4.29 19.44 2.43
CA VAL A 15 3.57 18.16 2.38
C VAL A 15 2.34 18.30 1.50
N LEU A 16 2.25 17.47 0.46
CA LEU A 16 1.05 17.30 -0.37
C LEU A 16 0.02 16.43 0.36
N TYR A 17 0.42 15.25 0.83
CA TYR A 17 -0.45 14.41 1.67
C TYR A 17 0.37 13.40 2.46
N GLU A 18 -0.26 12.83 3.47
CA GLU A 18 0.25 11.67 4.21
C GLU A 18 -0.71 10.51 4.03
N ALA A 19 -0.21 9.37 3.55
CA ALA A 19 -1.02 8.17 3.36
C ALA A 19 -0.55 7.04 4.28
N ARG A 20 -1.48 6.17 4.68
CA ARG A 20 -1.17 4.93 5.41
C ARG A 20 -2.15 3.83 5.02
N VAL A 21 -1.65 2.60 5.07
CA VAL A 21 -2.52 1.43 5.16
C VAL A 21 -3.22 1.50 6.51
N HIS A 22 -4.55 1.53 6.51
CA HIS A 22 -5.36 1.64 7.71
C HIS A 22 -5.74 0.28 8.26
N ASP A 23 -6.23 -0.60 7.40
CA ASP A 23 -6.65 -1.95 7.74
C ASP A 23 -6.43 -2.86 6.53
N VAL A 24 -6.19 -4.14 6.80
CA VAL A 24 -6.04 -5.16 5.76
C VAL A 24 -6.76 -6.43 6.23
N ASN A 25 -7.71 -6.88 5.43
CA ASN A 25 -8.40 -8.15 5.65
C ASN A 25 -8.18 -9.04 4.44
N TRP A 26 -7.97 -10.33 4.67
CA TRP A 26 -7.78 -11.30 3.58
C TRP A 26 -8.58 -12.57 3.80
N ALA A 27 -8.92 -13.22 2.69
CA ALA A 27 -9.50 -14.54 2.66
C ALA A 27 -8.72 -15.42 1.67
N CYS A 28 -8.50 -16.67 2.06
CA CYS A 28 -7.83 -17.66 1.23
C CYS A 28 -8.83 -18.75 0.83
N LYS A 29 -8.91 -19.06 -0.46
CA LYS A 29 -9.72 -20.14 -1.01
C LYS A 29 -8.82 -21.14 -1.73
N TYR A 30 -8.99 -22.41 -1.40
CA TYR A 30 -8.24 -23.50 -2.00
C TYR A 30 -9.09 -24.17 -3.09
N ALA A 31 -8.51 -24.36 -4.27
CA ALA A 31 -9.11 -25.12 -5.35
C ALA A 31 -8.02 -25.91 -6.08
N ASP A 32 -8.03 -27.24 -5.95
CA ASP A 32 -6.96 -28.12 -6.44
C ASP A 32 -5.59 -27.74 -5.84
N ASN A 33 -4.61 -27.43 -6.69
CA ASN A 33 -3.29 -26.91 -6.32
C ASN A 33 -3.23 -25.37 -6.38
N ARG A 34 -4.36 -24.66 -6.41
CA ARG A 34 -4.41 -23.19 -6.46
C ARG A 34 -4.85 -22.64 -5.11
N LEU A 35 -4.12 -21.65 -4.64
CA LEU A 35 -4.51 -20.80 -3.53
C LEU A 35 -4.91 -19.43 -4.10
N ARG A 36 -6.19 -19.11 -4.00
CA ARG A 36 -6.73 -17.78 -4.34
C ARG A 36 -6.77 -16.94 -3.09
N ILE A 37 -6.11 -15.80 -3.15
CA ILE A 37 -6.01 -14.82 -2.07
C ILE A 37 -6.85 -13.62 -2.48
N GLU A 38 -7.84 -13.29 -1.66
CA GLU A 38 -8.69 -12.10 -1.81
C GLU A 38 -8.34 -11.14 -0.68
N ALA A 39 -7.75 -9.98 -1.00
CA ALA A 39 -7.35 -8.96 -0.05
C ALA A 39 -8.24 -7.72 -0.17
N LYS A 40 -8.72 -7.22 0.98
CA LYS A 40 -9.43 -5.95 1.12
C LYS A 40 -8.54 -5.00 1.90
N ILE A 41 -8.13 -3.91 1.27
CA ILE A 41 -7.11 -3.00 1.79
C ILE A 41 -7.75 -1.63 1.94
N ASP A 42 -7.83 -1.15 3.18
CA ASP A 42 -8.31 0.20 3.47
C ASP A 42 -7.12 1.16 3.50
N LEU A 43 -7.03 2.02 2.49
CA LEU A 43 -6.05 3.09 2.42
C LEU A 43 -6.68 4.38 2.91
N ILE A 44 -5.92 5.17 3.66
CA ILE A 44 -6.33 6.52 4.03
C ILE A 44 -5.25 7.52 3.68
N ALA A 45 -5.69 8.73 3.33
CA ALA A 45 -4.83 9.88 3.16
C ALA A 45 -5.30 11.06 4.01
N GLN A 46 -4.36 11.87 4.44
CA GLN A 46 -4.56 13.17 5.05
C GLN A 46 -3.94 14.24 4.15
N ARG A 47 -4.75 15.22 3.75
CA ARG A 47 -4.33 16.35 2.92
C ARG A 47 -3.32 17.20 3.69
N GLY A 48 -2.20 17.50 3.05
CA GLY A 48 -1.17 18.38 3.57
C GLY A 48 -1.35 19.85 3.14
N PRO A 49 -0.63 20.80 3.77
CA PRO A 49 -0.76 22.23 3.50
C PRO A 49 -0.36 22.65 2.08
N ALA A 50 0.53 21.91 1.41
CA ALA A 50 0.94 22.20 0.03
C ALA A 50 -0.06 21.69 -1.02
N SER A 51 -1.06 20.88 -0.62
CA SER A 51 -1.98 20.29 -1.58
C SER A 51 -2.90 21.35 -2.19
N LYS A 52 -2.85 21.44 -3.51
CA LYS A 52 -3.75 22.29 -4.31
C LYS A 52 -4.87 21.49 -4.99
N GLY A 53 -4.75 20.17 -5.00
CA GLY A 53 -5.71 19.26 -5.65
C GLY A 53 -6.61 18.57 -4.63
N ASP A 54 -7.68 17.94 -5.14
CA ASP A 54 -8.65 17.23 -4.33
C ASP A 54 -8.39 15.73 -4.25
N ASN A 55 -7.27 15.25 -4.79
CA ASN A 55 -6.97 13.83 -4.93
C ASN A 55 -5.55 13.54 -4.44
N ALA A 56 -5.35 12.38 -3.83
CA ALA A 56 -4.05 11.80 -3.52
C ALA A 56 -3.90 10.49 -4.28
N GLN A 57 -2.84 10.37 -5.08
CA GLN A 57 -2.46 9.12 -5.72
C GLN A 57 -1.57 8.33 -4.75
N VAL A 58 -2.00 7.16 -4.35
CA VAL A 58 -1.39 6.38 -3.29
C VAL A 58 -0.87 5.07 -3.89
N PRO A 59 0.39 5.04 -4.35
CA PRO A 59 1.00 3.81 -4.81
C PRO A 59 1.18 2.83 -3.64
N PHE A 60 0.72 1.60 -3.82
CA PHE A 60 0.84 0.52 -2.86
C PHE A 60 1.18 -0.79 -3.59
N PHE A 61 1.57 -1.82 -2.84
CA PHE A 61 1.85 -3.13 -3.40
C PHE A 61 1.25 -4.23 -2.55
N VAL A 62 0.99 -5.36 -3.21
CA VAL A 62 0.71 -6.65 -2.57
C VAL A 62 1.81 -7.61 -3.00
N ALA A 63 2.49 -8.21 -2.04
CA ALA A 63 3.52 -9.21 -2.27
C ALA A 63 3.18 -10.51 -1.55
N ILE A 64 3.58 -11.62 -2.14
CA ILE A 64 3.51 -12.96 -1.55
C ILE A 64 4.94 -13.44 -1.38
N VAL A 65 5.29 -13.82 -0.15
CA VAL A 65 6.60 -14.35 0.19
C VAL A 65 6.48 -15.77 0.72
N ASP A 66 7.53 -16.58 0.53
CA ASP A 66 7.64 -17.90 1.15
C ASP A 66 8.21 -17.81 2.59
N LYS A 67 8.35 -18.97 3.24
CA LYS A 67 8.92 -19.08 4.59
C LYS A 67 10.34 -18.51 4.73
N ASP A 68 11.10 -18.50 3.64
CA ASP A 68 12.47 -18.00 3.59
C ASP A 68 12.50 -16.49 3.23
N GLN A 69 11.33 -15.84 3.18
CA GLN A 69 11.14 -14.42 2.82
C GLN A 69 11.54 -14.10 1.37
N ASN A 70 11.55 -15.09 0.47
CA ASN A 70 11.71 -14.84 -0.95
C ASN A 70 10.40 -14.31 -1.53
N ILE A 71 10.48 -13.24 -2.34
CA ILE A 71 9.32 -12.71 -3.06
C ILE A 71 8.95 -13.67 -4.19
N ILE A 72 7.80 -14.32 -4.05
CA ILE A 72 7.23 -15.23 -5.05
C ILE A 72 6.44 -14.46 -6.09
N ALA A 73 5.66 -13.47 -5.64
CA ALA A 73 4.91 -12.56 -6.49
C ALA A 73 4.85 -11.18 -5.84
N LYS A 74 4.85 -10.14 -6.66
CA LYS A 74 4.60 -8.76 -6.24
C LYS A 74 3.86 -8.03 -7.35
N GLU A 75 2.79 -7.35 -6.98
CA GLU A 75 2.06 -6.46 -7.86
C GLU A 75 1.96 -5.07 -7.22
N GLU A 76 2.15 -4.04 -8.04
CA GLU A 76 2.07 -2.64 -7.64
C GLU A 76 0.80 -2.03 -8.23
N PHE A 77 0.13 -1.22 -7.43
CA PHE A 77 -1.14 -0.59 -7.73
C PHE A 77 -1.05 0.90 -7.41
N ASP A 78 -1.88 1.71 -8.05
CA ASP A 78 -2.03 3.13 -7.74
C ASP A 78 -3.49 3.42 -7.40
N SER A 79 -3.73 3.85 -6.16
CA SER A 79 -5.07 4.08 -5.63
C SER A 79 -5.35 5.57 -5.51
N GLU A 80 -6.48 6.01 -6.05
CA GLU A 80 -6.89 7.41 -6.00
C GLU A 80 -7.82 7.66 -4.80
N ILE A 81 -7.38 8.53 -3.89
CA ILE A 81 -8.18 8.97 -2.73
C ILE A 81 -8.68 10.39 -2.96
N GLU A 82 -9.99 10.56 -3.09
CA GLU A 82 -10.64 11.87 -3.26
C GLU A 82 -11.03 12.51 -1.92
N PHE A 83 -10.57 13.72 -1.69
CA PHE A 83 -10.87 14.59 -0.55
C PHE A 83 -12.13 15.43 -0.80
N ARG A 84 -13.29 14.79 -0.84
CA ARG A 84 -14.58 15.44 -1.10
C ARG A 84 -14.94 16.51 -0.07
N ASP A 85 -15.70 17.52 -0.49
CA ASP A 85 -16.25 18.59 0.35
C ASP A 85 -15.20 19.35 1.19
N GLY A 86 -13.98 19.49 0.67
CA GLY A 86 -12.88 20.15 1.39
C GLY A 86 -12.39 19.40 2.63
N ARG A 87 -12.71 18.10 2.76
CA ARG A 87 -12.24 17.29 3.89
C ARG A 87 -10.72 17.14 3.87
N ARG A 88 -10.12 17.21 5.05
CA ARG A 88 -8.67 17.00 5.23
C ARG A 88 -8.27 15.53 5.29
N ARG A 89 -9.21 14.60 5.44
CA ARG A 89 -8.95 13.15 5.52
C ARG A 89 -9.99 12.41 4.70
N ALA A 90 -9.53 11.44 3.92
CA ALA A 90 -10.35 10.56 3.12
C ALA A 90 -9.73 9.15 3.08
N GLY A 91 -10.47 8.19 2.55
CA GLY A 91 -9.99 6.82 2.38
C GLY A 91 -10.74 6.11 1.29
N VAL A 92 -10.17 5.00 0.85
CA VAL A 92 -10.67 4.14 -0.21
C VAL A 92 -10.41 2.69 0.19
N ARG A 93 -11.26 1.79 -0.30
CA ARG A 93 -11.11 0.35 -0.14
C ARG A 93 -10.73 -0.25 -1.49
N GLU A 94 -9.58 -0.89 -1.53
CA GLU A 94 -9.12 -1.67 -2.66
C GLU A 94 -9.45 -3.15 -2.45
N GLU A 95 -9.90 -3.82 -3.50
CA GLU A 95 -10.11 -5.26 -3.50
C GLU A 95 -9.16 -5.88 -4.54
N VAL A 96 -8.19 -6.64 -4.05
CA VAL A 96 -7.13 -7.26 -4.86
C VAL A 96 -7.25 -8.77 -4.79
N GLU A 97 -6.98 -9.42 -5.91
CA GLU A 97 -6.95 -10.86 -6.00
C GLU A 97 -5.60 -11.34 -6.52
N GLN A 98 -5.06 -12.37 -5.88
CA GLN A 98 -3.84 -13.05 -6.31
C GLN A 98 -4.06 -14.55 -6.35
N ILE A 99 -3.41 -15.24 -7.27
CA ILE A 99 -3.45 -16.70 -7.38
C ILE A 99 -2.03 -17.24 -7.37
N ILE A 100 -1.74 -18.15 -6.45
CA ILE A 100 -0.49 -18.92 -6.45
C ILE A 100 -0.77 -20.40 -6.66
N PHE A 101 0.18 -21.08 -7.30
CA PHE A 101 0.14 -22.52 -7.51
C PHE A 101 1.00 -23.21 -6.45
N LEU A 102 0.36 -23.97 -5.58
CA LEU A 102 1.01 -24.77 -4.54
C LEU A 102 1.69 -25.98 -5.18
N LYS A 103 2.96 -26.20 -4.84
CA LYS A 103 3.67 -27.44 -5.13
C LYS A 103 3.19 -28.54 -4.18
N LYS A 104 3.54 -29.77 -4.51
CA LYS A 104 3.16 -30.95 -3.71
C LYS A 104 3.71 -30.80 -2.28
N GLY A 105 2.80 -30.76 -1.30
CA GLY A 105 3.13 -30.66 0.12
C GLY A 105 3.17 -29.24 0.67
N GLU A 106 3.06 -28.21 -0.18
CA GLU A 106 2.89 -26.82 0.26
C GLU A 106 1.44 -26.56 0.69
N VAL A 107 1.28 -25.74 1.72
CA VAL A 107 0.00 -25.25 2.24
C VAL A 107 0.01 -23.72 2.28
N GLY A 108 -1.15 -23.07 2.36
CA GLY A 108 -1.20 -21.60 2.36
C GLY A 108 -0.51 -20.95 3.55
N ALA A 109 -0.36 -21.67 4.68
CA ALA A 109 0.43 -21.22 5.83
C ALA A 109 1.94 -21.15 5.56
N ASP A 110 2.39 -21.67 4.41
CA ASP A 110 3.78 -21.55 3.96
C ASP A 110 4.08 -20.22 3.27
N TYR A 111 3.06 -19.37 3.10
CA TYR A 111 3.17 -18.08 2.47
C TYR A 111 2.66 -16.96 3.37
N GLU A 112 3.28 -15.79 3.22
CA GLU A 112 2.88 -14.56 3.89
C GLU A 112 2.49 -13.51 2.83
N ILE A 113 1.41 -12.78 3.12
CA ILE A 113 0.94 -11.68 2.27
C ILE A 113 1.39 -10.38 2.91
N ILE A 114 2.19 -9.62 2.16
CA ILE A 114 2.70 -8.31 2.59
C ILE A 114 1.98 -7.24 1.79
N VAL A 115 1.34 -6.32 2.50
CA VAL A 115 0.77 -5.09 1.92
C VAL A 115 1.58 -3.91 2.41
N GLY A 116 2.03 -3.06 1.48
CA GLY A 116 2.84 -1.90 1.81
C GLY A 116 2.57 -0.73 0.88
N LEU A 117 2.93 0.46 1.35
CA LEU A 117 2.98 1.62 0.46
C LEU A 117 4.25 1.55 -0.39
N GLN A 118 4.09 1.75 -1.69
CA GLN A 118 5.19 1.72 -2.63
C GLN A 118 5.82 3.12 -2.66
N ILE A 119 7.02 3.23 -2.11
CA ILE A 119 7.76 4.50 -2.04
C ILE A 119 9.06 4.38 -2.82
N SER A 120 9.42 5.43 -3.53
CA SER A 120 10.74 5.57 -4.16
C SER A 120 11.85 5.59 -3.12
N GLU A 121 13.08 5.26 -3.53
CA GLU A 121 14.24 5.37 -2.65
C GLU A 121 14.44 6.78 -2.08
N GLN A 122 14.10 7.80 -2.88
CA GLN A 122 14.20 9.19 -2.46
C GLN A 122 13.20 9.48 -1.32
N GLN A 123 11.95 9.05 -1.45
CA GLN A 123 10.94 9.14 -0.39
C GLN A 123 11.33 8.29 0.83
N LEU A 124 11.94 7.12 0.66
CA LEU A 124 12.39 6.28 1.77
C LEU A 124 13.46 6.99 2.62
N LYS A 125 14.48 7.58 1.98
CA LYS A 125 15.52 8.36 2.67
C LYS A 125 14.91 9.53 3.46
N GLN A 126 13.88 10.16 2.90
CA GLN A 126 13.17 11.28 3.54
C GLN A 126 12.30 10.83 4.72
N ASN A 127 11.54 9.75 4.57
CA ASN A 127 10.62 9.24 5.59
C ASN A 127 11.36 8.64 6.80
N ARG A 128 12.53 8.00 6.59
CA ARG A 128 13.33 7.40 7.68
C ARG A 128 13.94 8.43 8.65
N GLY A 129 14.15 9.67 8.21
CA GLY A 129 14.71 10.75 9.04
C GLY A 129 13.73 11.37 10.05
N LYS A 130 12.42 11.03 9.98
CA LYS A 130 11.35 11.64 10.78
C LYS A 130 10.82 10.76 11.93
N ARG A 131 11.67 9.90 12.53
CA ARG A 131 11.30 9.23 13.78
C ARG A 131 11.27 10.26 14.91
N PHE A 132 10.07 10.54 15.43
CA PHE A 132 9.84 11.32 16.65
C PHE A 132 10.50 10.66 17.86
#